data_AF-A0A9E8LY35-F1
#
_entry.id   AF-A0A9E8LY35-F1
#
_cell.length_a   1.000
_cell.length_b   1.000
_cell.length_c   1.000
_cell.angle_alpha   90.00
_cell.angle_beta   90.00
_cell.angle_gamma   90.00
#
_symmetry.space_group_name_H-M   'P 1'
#
loop_
_entity.id
_entity.type
_entity.pdbx_description
1 polymer ?
#
loop_
_entity_poly.entity_id
_entity_poly.type
_entity_poly.pdbx_seq_one_letter_code
_entity_poly.pdbx_strand_id
1 'polypeptide(L)'
;MSNGHYKLKNEYGWKIYSIKDFVKNFINNDTEKINSIDFIIFDEAQRTYSNQMEKILSVLQDKSAKCIFSYDPNQFLGEYENKGKIEKWIDSIGDQYKIYHLKGKIRTNKELSAFVQNLFDKNKINPNIEYKNFYLQYFTKAKDVKMFCDVLKNNGWQVLNYTSSIYNVLPYDSYQSDYDFNAHEVIGQEFDNVAVVINNYFFYKIVRLIQQDPQDHLNINSIRCYFKI
;
A
#
# COMPACT_ATOMS: atom_id res chain seq x y z
N MET A 1 4.65 -0.93 12.23
CA MET A 1 5.85 -1.64 11.72
C MET A 1 5.42 -3.05 11.34
N SER A 2 5.92 -3.60 10.24
CA SER A 2 5.57 -4.96 9.78
C SER A 2 6.43 -6.03 10.45
N ASN A 3 6.07 -7.31 10.27
CA ASN A 3 6.86 -8.46 10.73
C ASN A 3 8.28 -8.47 10.15
N GLY A 4 8.44 -8.05 8.88
CA GLY A 4 9.75 -7.91 8.26
C GLY A 4 10.65 -6.92 9.01
N HIS A 5 10.10 -5.78 9.46
CA HIS A 5 10.84 -4.83 10.29
C HIS A 5 11.25 -5.44 11.64
N TYR A 6 10.35 -6.17 12.30
CA TYR A 6 10.68 -6.84 13.56
C TYR A 6 11.78 -7.89 13.37
N LYS A 7 11.76 -8.64 12.28
CA LYS A 7 12.82 -9.58 11.93
C LYS A 7 14.17 -8.88 11.76
N LEU A 8 14.22 -7.81 10.97
CA LEU A 8 15.43 -7.00 10.77
C LEU A 8 15.97 -6.43 12.10
N LYS A 9 15.10 -5.97 12.99
CA LYS A 9 15.51 -5.47 14.31
C LYS A 9 16.04 -6.59 15.22
N ASN A 10 15.26 -7.65 15.38
CA ASN A 10 15.48 -8.65 16.42
C ASN A 10 16.55 -9.67 16.04
N GLU A 11 16.60 -10.09 14.76
CA GLU A 11 17.52 -11.12 14.29
C GLU A 11 18.79 -10.53 13.68
N TYR A 12 18.68 -9.38 13.01
CA TYR A 12 19.79 -8.77 12.27
C TYR A 12 20.33 -7.49 12.90
N GLY A 13 19.77 -7.04 14.04
CA GLY A 13 20.27 -5.89 14.80
C GLY A 13 20.06 -4.53 14.13
N TRP A 14 19.16 -4.42 13.15
CA TRP A 14 18.91 -3.14 12.47
C TRP A 14 18.24 -2.13 13.41
N LYS A 15 18.71 -0.88 13.40
CA LYS A 15 18.11 0.22 14.15
C LYS A 15 16.93 0.84 13.37
N ILE A 16 15.79 0.18 13.42
CA ILE A 16 14.57 0.63 12.73
C ILE A 16 13.62 1.32 13.72
N TYR A 17 13.15 2.52 13.34
CA TYR A 17 12.20 3.31 14.12
C TYR A 17 10.97 3.61 13.26
N SER A 18 9.78 3.61 13.87
CA SER A 18 8.65 4.27 13.24
C SER A 18 8.92 5.77 13.16
N ILE A 19 8.30 6.49 12.21
CA ILE A 19 8.44 7.96 12.14
C ILE A 19 8.02 8.61 13.45
N LYS A 20 6.96 8.11 14.09
CA LYS A 20 6.50 8.62 15.38
C LYS A 20 7.57 8.49 16.47
N ASP A 21 8.23 7.33 16.55
CA ASP A 21 9.29 7.09 17.53
C ASP A 21 10.55 7.87 17.19
N PHE A 22 10.88 8.01 15.91
CA PHE A 22 12.01 8.82 15.46
C PHE A 22 11.83 10.29 15.85
N VAL A 23 10.66 10.87 15.53
CA VAL A 23 10.31 12.24 15.92
C VAL A 23 10.35 12.41 17.43
N LYS A 24 9.78 11.48 18.18
CA LYS A 24 9.79 11.54 19.65
C LYS A 24 11.22 11.50 20.21
N ASN A 25 12.03 10.54 19.77
CA ASN A 25 13.30 10.24 20.44
C ASN A 25 14.48 11.09 19.95
N PHE A 26 14.49 11.47 18.68
CA PHE A 26 15.61 12.17 18.06
C PHE A 26 15.30 13.63 17.72
N ILE A 27 14.04 13.95 17.35
CA ILE A 27 13.70 15.32 16.94
C ILE A 27 13.25 16.16 18.14
N ASN A 28 12.37 15.62 18.99
CA ASN A 28 11.81 16.37 20.11
C ASN A 28 12.67 16.33 21.38
N ASN A 29 13.35 15.21 21.64
CA ASN A 29 14.03 14.99 22.92
C ASN A 29 15.53 15.32 22.88
N ASP A 30 16.26 14.91 21.85
CA ASP A 30 17.72 15.00 21.82
C ASP A 30 18.25 14.93 20.38
N THR A 31 18.34 16.10 19.74
CA THR A 31 18.77 16.23 18.34
C THR A 31 20.28 16.02 18.17
N GLU A 32 21.07 16.09 19.24
CA GLU A 32 22.52 15.88 19.18
C GLU A 32 22.89 14.42 18.89
N LYS A 33 22.01 13.48 19.26
CA LYS A 33 22.18 12.07 18.86
C LYS A 33 22.29 11.88 17.35
N ILE A 34 21.66 12.75 16.56
CA ILE A 34 21.71 12.68 15.10
C ILE A 34 23.14 12.91 14.59
N ASN A 35 23.93 13.76 15.23
CA ASN A 35 25.30 14.05 14.84
C ASN A 35 26.23 12.82 14.95
N SER A 36 25.85 11.84 15.77
CA SER A 36 26.57 10.56 15.90
C SER A 36 26.21 9.51 14.84
N ILE A 37 25.28 9.83 13.93
CA ILE A 37 24.76 8.89 12.93
C ILE A 37 25.36 9.23 11.57
N ASP A 38 26.02 8.26 10.95
CA ASP A 38 26.59 8.42 9.61
C ASP A 38 25.50 8.54 8.53
N PHE A 39 24.49 7.66 8.60
CA PHE A 39 23.42 7.55 7.63
C PHE A 39 22.05 7.34 8.26
N ILE A 40 21.06 8.06 7.75
CA ILE A 40 19.64 7.88 8.06
C ILE A 40 18.91 7.57 6.77
N ILE A 41 18.14 6.48 6.77
CA ILE A 41 17.34 6.05 5.62
C ILE A 41 15.87 6.21 5.98
N PHE A 42 15.17 7.03 5.21
CA PHE A 42 13.73 7.20 5.28
C PHE A 42 13.09 6.38 4.17
N ASP A 43 12.51 5.25 4.54
CA ASP A 43 11.77 4.40 3.62
C ASP A 43 10.31 4.84 3.47
N GLU A 44 9.76 4.71 2.26
CA GLU A 44 8.40 5.16 1.88
C GLU A 44 8.10 6.58 2.40
N ALA A 45 9.07 7.49 2.22
CA ALA A 45 9.09 8.80 2.85
C ALA A 45 7.85 9.65 2.50
N GLN A 46 7.19 9.37 1.37
CA GLN A 46 5.97 10.03 0.96
C GLN A 46 4.77 9.79 1.90
N ARG A 47 4.80 8.70 2.69
CA ARG A 47 3.74 8.36 3.66
C ARG A 47 3.89 9.05 5.01
N THR A 48 4.94 9.84 5.19
CA THR A 48 5.12 10.61 6.42
C THR A 48 4.16 11.80 6.44
N TYR A 49 3.48 12.03 7.56
CA TYR A 49 2.64 13.22 7.72
C TYR A 49 3.43 14.50 7.49
N SER A 50 2.81 15.44 6.78
CA SER A 50 3.43 16.70 6.38
C SER A 50 4.14 17.45 7.53
N ASN A 51 3.47 17.58 8.67
CA ASN A 51 3.99 18.29 9.84
C ASN A 51 5.18 17.58 10.52
N GLN A 52 5.22 16.25 10.47
CA GLN A 52 6.35 15.47 10.97
C GLN A 52 7.53 15.61 10.03
N MET A 53 7.28 15.55 8.72
CA MET A 53 8.31 15.71 7.71
C MET A 53 8.96 17.11 7.83
N GLU A 54 8.17 18.19 7.88
CA GLU A 54 8.71 19.55 8.05
C GLU A 54 9.63 19.68 9.26
N LYS A 55 9.27 19.09 10.41
CA LYS A 55 10.11 19.07 11.63
C LYS A 55 11.39 18.26 11.47
N ILE A 56 11.30 17.09 10.85
CA ILE A 56 12.46 16.23 10.60
C ILE A 56 13.46 17.02 9.75
N LEU A 57 12.98 17.61 8.67
CA LEU A 57 13.80 18.30 7.69
C LEU A 57 14.46 19.55 8.27
N SER A 58 13.74 20.35 9.06
CA SER A 58 14.32 21.53 9.73
C SER A 58 15.44 21.16 10.68
N VAL A 59 15.35 20.02 11.37
CA VAL A 59 16.42 19.57 12.27
C VAL A 59 17.59 19.00 11.49
N LEU A 60 17.34 18.21 10.44
CA LEU A 60 18.41 17.55 9.67
C LEU A 60 19.27 18.54 8.87
N GLN A 61 18.75 19.72 8.52
CA GLN A 61 19.51 20.76 7.79
C GLN A 61 20.80 21.17 8.52
N ASP A 62 20.79 21.18 9.86
CA ASP A 62 21.92 21.61 10.68
C ASP A 62 22.78 20.44 11.20
N LYS A 63 22.60 19.23 10.64
CA LYS A 63 23.25 18.00 11.14
C LYS A 63 24.17 17.39 10.10
N SER A 64 25.21 16.70 10.55
CA SER A 64 26.21 16.06 9.69
C SER A 64 25.75 14.74 9.06
N ALA A 65 24.61 14.20 9.50
CA ALA A 65 24.11 12.90 9.06
C ALA A 65 23.69 12.91 7.59
N LYS A 66 24.17 11.93 6.81
CA LYS A 66 23.74 11.77 5.42
C LYS A 66 22.37 11.11 5.40
N CYS A 67 21.43 11.70 4.64
CA CYS A 67 20.07 11.20 4.56
C CYS A 67 19.77 10.61 3.18
N ILE A 68 19.08 9.49 3.15
CA ILE A 68 18.52 8.88 1.94
C ILE A 68 17.01 8.81 2.11
N PHE A 69 16.27 9.34 1.15
CA PHE A 69 14.81 9.28 1.10
C PHE A 69 14.40 8.42 -0.10
N SER A 70 13.77 7.28 0.12
CA SER A 70 13.07 6.53 -0.92
C SER A 70 11.60 6.92 -0.92
N TYR A 71 11.06 7.19 -2.10
CA TYR A 71 9.64 7.49 -2.27
C TYR A 71 9.12 7.20 -3.68
N ASP A 72 7.81 6.95 -3.81
CA ASP A 72 7.09 6.89 -5.09
C ASP A 72 5.97 7.94 -5.11
N PRO A 73 6.07 9.00 -5.94
CA PRO A 73 5.10 10.10 -5.98
C PRO A 73 3.75 9.69 -6.57
N ASN A 74 3.55 8.45 -7.02
CA ASN A 74 2.24 7.97 -7.45
C ASN A 74 1.56 7.09 -6.39
N GLN A 75 2.24 6.77 -5.29
CA GLN A 75 1.71 5.88 -4.25
C GLN A 75 1.42 6.66 -2.96
N PHE A 76 0.20 7.20 -2.90
CA PHE A 76 -0.35 7.87 -1.71
C PHE A 76 -1.68 7.23 -1.28
N LEU A 77 -1.92 7.16 0.03
CA LEU A 77 -3.13 6.63 0.67
C LEU A 77 -4.17 7.68 1.03
N GLY A 78 -3.78 8.94 1.18
CA GLY A 78 -4.71 9.99 1.60
C GLY A 78 -4.13 11.39 1.50
N GLU A 79 -5.00 12.39 1.61
CA GLU A 79 -4.61 13.81 1.53
C GLU A 79 -3.73 14.26 2.70
N TYR A 80 -3.73 13.52 3.81
CA TYR A 80 -2.92 13.78 4.99
C TYR A 80 -1.45 13.36 4.83
N GLU A 81 -1.14 12.53 3.83
CA GLU A 81 0.23 12.21 3.45
C GLU A 81 0.89 13.41 2.77
N ASN A 82 2.22 13.40 2.61
CA ASN A 82 2.97 14.59 2.20
C ASN A 82 2.88 14.90 0.69
N LYS A 83 1.71 14.70 0.06
CA LYS A 83 1.41 14.80 -1.37
C LYS A 83 2.12 15.98 -2.06
N GLY A 84 3.31 15.73 -2.61
CA GLY A 84 4.15 16.72 -3.29
C GLY A 84 4.93 17.70 -2.39
N LYS A 85 4.83 17.61 -1.06
CA LYS A 85 5.66 18.39 -0.13
C LYS A 85 7.10 17.89 -0.06
N ILE A 86 7.34 16.59 -0.23
CA ILE A 86 8.71 16.08 -0.27
C ILE A 86 9.45 16.65 -1.49
N GLU A 87 8.77 16.72 -2.65
CA GLU A 87 9.30 17.34 -3.86
C GLU A 87 9.55 18.83 -3.66
N LYS A 88 8.58 19.57 -3.10
CA LYS A 88 8.77 21.00 -2.79
C LYS A 88 9.91 21.25 -1.80
N TRP A 89 10.08 20.39 -0.81
CA TRP A 89 11.18 20.52 0.12
C TRP A 89 12.51 20.22 -0.56
N ILE A 90 12.58 19.12 -1.33
CA ILE A 90 13.71 18.78 -2.18
C ILE A 90 14.06 20.00 -3.05
N ASP A 91 13.11 20.59 -3.76
CA ASP A 91 13.33 21.81 -4.56
C ASP A 91 13.88 22.98 -3.71
N SER A 92 13.42 23.13 -2.45
CA SER A 92 13.87 24.22 -1.56
C SER A 92 15.30 24.08 -1.04
N ILE A 93 15.85 22.86 -0.95
CA ILE A 93 17.22 22.62 -0.48
C ILE A 93 18.28 22.68 -1.59
N GLY A 94 17.87 22.86 -2.85
CA GLY A 94 18.76 23.16 -3.98
C GLY A 94 19.86 22.11 -4.22
N ASP A 95 21.09 22.52 -4.50
CA ASP A 95 22.18 21.60 -4.90
C ASP A 95 22.71 20.68 -3.77
N GLN A 96 22.09 20.69 -2.59
CA GLN A 96 22.53 19.93 -1.42
C GLN A 96 22.12 18.45 -1.46
N TYR A 97 21.35 18.02 -2.46
CA TYR A 97 20.92 16.62 -2.62
C TYR A 97 21.19 16.10 -4.04
N LYS A 98 21.08 14.78 -4.18
CA LYS A 98 21.12 14.09 -5.47
C LYS A 98 19.87 13.26 -5.63
N ILE A 99 19.13 13.45 -6.72
CA ILE A 99 18.00 12.59 -7.09
C ILE A 99 18.49 11.47 -7.99
N TYR A 100 18.08 10.25 -7.65
CA TYR A 100 18.29 9.06 -8.47
C TYR A 100 16.93 8.47 -8.85
N HIS A 101 16.62 8.47 -10.15
CA HIS A 101 15.39 7.87 -10.66
C HIS A 101 15.61 6.40 -11.04
N LEU A 102 14.89 5.50 -10.38
CA LEU A 102 14.83 4.09 -10.75
C LEU A 102 13.85 3.91 -11.91
N LYS A 103 14.35 3.59 -13.11
CA LYS A 103 13.55 3.47 -14.34
C LYS A 103 13.07 2.04 -14.63
N GLY A 104 13.58 1.04 -13.92
CA GLY A 104 13.23 -0.38 -14.09
C GLY A 104 12.15 -0.84 -13.12
N LYS A 105 11.08 -1.46 -13.64
CA LYS A 105 10.14 -2.23 -12.81
C LYS A 105 10.74 -3.60 -12.53
N ILE A 106 11.32 -3.78 -11.34
CA ILE A 106 11.88 -5.07 -10.92
C ILE A 106 10.79 -5.99 -10.34
N ARG A 107 9.66 -5.43 -9.91
CA ARG A 107 8.65 -6.09 -9.05
C ARG A 107 7.42 -6.67 -9.76
N THR A 108 7.21 -6.46 -11.06
CA THR A 108 5.92 -6.78 -11.70
C THR A 108 6.04 -7.84 -12.78
N ASN A 109 5.44 -9.01 -12.54
CA ASN A 109 5.15 -10.01 -13.57
C ASN A 109 4.36 -9.32 -14.71
N LYS A 110 4.83 -9.45 -15.95
CA LYS A 110 4.19 -8.88 -17.14
C LYS A 110 2.72 -9.27 -17.24
N GLU A 111 2.42 -10.50 -16.86
CA GLU A 111 1.07 -11.05 -16.81
C GLU A 111 0.17 -10.28 -15.83
N LEU A 112 0.64 -10.05 -14.60
CA LEU A 112 -0.09 -9.27 -13.58
C LEU A 112 -0.31 -7.82 -14.02
N SER A 113 0.73 -7.19 -14.54
CA SER A 113 0.61 -5.82 -15.04
C SER A 113 -0.43 -5.74 -16.16
N ALA A 114 -0.46 -6.72 -17.06
CA ALA A 114 -1.46 -6.77 -18.12
C ALA A 114 -2.87 -7.05 -17.60
N PHE A 115 -3.02 -7.97 -16.64
CA PHE A 115 -4.32 -8.29 -16.05
C PHE A 115 -4.95 -7.08 -15.39
N VAL A 116 -4.20 -6.39 -14.51
CA VAL A 116 -4.69 -5.20 -13.80
C VAL A 116 -5.04 -4.07 -14.77
N GLN A 117 -4.19 -3.82 -15.78
CA GLN A 117 -4.49 -2.81 -16.79
C GLN A 117 -5.78 -3.12 -17.55
N ASN A 118 -5.98 -4.38 -17.93
CA ASN A 118 -7.16 -4.81 -18.68
C ASN A 118 -8.42 -4.86 -17.82
N LEU A 119 -8.27 -5.15 -16.53
CA LEU A 119 -9.35 -5.08 -15.55
C LEU A 119 -9.86 -3.64 -15.42
N PHE A 120 -8.98 -2.64 -15.33
CA PHE A 120 -9.39 -1.23 -15.20
C PHE A 120 -9.77 -0.55 -16.53
N ASP A 121 -9.25 -1.01 -17.67
CA ASP A 121 -9.54 -0.46 -19.00
C ASP A 121 -9.67 -1.57 -20.06
N LYS A 122 -10.90 -1.81 -20.52
CA LYS A 122 -11.20 -2.82 -21.55
C LYS A 122 -10.51 -2.53 -22.89
N ASN A 123 -10.15 -1.28 -23.19
CA ASN A 123 -9.46 -0.96 -24.44
C ASN A 123 -7.99 -1.42 -24.45
N LYS A 124 -7.46 -1.88 -23.32
CA LYS A 124 -6.10 -2.41 -23.20
C LYS A 124 -6.01 -3.92 -23.37
N ILE A 125 -7.16 -4.60 -23.52
CA ILE A 125 -7.23 -6.05 -23.69
C ILE A 125 -6.30 -6.50 -24.81
N ASN A 126 -5.35 -7.36 -24.46
CA ASN A 126 -4.44 -7.99 -25.39
C ASN A 126 -4.74 -9.49 -25.42
N PRO A 127 -5.33 -10.01 -26.51
CA PRO A 127 -5.72 -11.42 -26.60
C PRO A 127 -4.52 -12.38 -26.64
N ASN A 128 -3.30 -11.87 -26.84
CA ASN A 128 -2.08 -12.68 -26.93
C ASN A 128 -1.44 -12.95 -25.56
N ILE A 129 -2.05 -12.51 -24.46
CA ILE A 129 -1.53 -12.73 -23.10
C ILE A 129 -2.32 -13.85 -22.45
N GLU A 130 -1.60 -14.90 -22.04
CA GLU A 130 -2.17 -16.01 -21.29
C GLU A 130 -2.07 -15.73 -19.79
N TYR A 131 -3.20 -15.87 -19.08
CA TYR A 131 -3.30 -15.57 -17.65
C TYR A 131 -3.26 -16.86 -16.79
N LYS A 132 -2.16 -17.62 -16.85
CA LYS A 132 -2.00 -18.96 -16.19
C LYS A 132 -2.11 -18.94 -14.67
N ASN A 133 -2.01 -17.75 -14.12
CA ASN A 133 -1.56 -17.44 -12.78
C ASN A 133 -2.66 -16.59 -12.08
N PHE A 134 -3.76 -16.38 -12.80
CA PHE A 134 -5.00 -15.79 -12.33
C PHE A 134 -6.07 -16.86 -12.32
N TYR A 135 -6.78 -16.94 -11.21
CA TYR A 135 -7.98 -17.75 -11.10
C TYR A 135 -9.16 -16.80 -10.89
N LEU A 136 -10.35 -17.20 -11.33
CA LEU A 136 -11.59 -16.46 -11.07
C LEU A 136 -12.63 -17.45 -10.56
N GLN A 137 -13.23 -17.13 -9.42
CA GLN A 137 -14.34 -17.91 -8.88
C GLN A 137 -15.55 -16.99 -8.68
N TYR A 138 -16.67 -17.40 -9.26
CA TYR A 138 -17.93 -16.69 -9.15
C TYR A 138 -18.76 -17.23 -7.99
N PHE A 139 -19.36 -16.33 -7.22
CA PHE A 139 -20.26 -16.65 -6.12
C PHE A 139 -21.52 -15.78 -6.18
N THR A 140 -22.65 -16.36 -5.78
CA THR A 140 -23.92 -15.63 -5.67
C THR A 140 -24.29 -15.26 -4.23
N LYS A 141 -23.60 -15.85 -3.24
CA LYS A 141 -23.89 -15.65 -1.81
C LYS A 141 -22.64 -15.22 -1.05
N ALA A 142 -22.78 -14.20 -0.20
CA ALA A 142 -21.70 -13.72 0.67
C ALA A 142 -21.14 -14.81 1.59
N LYS A 143 -21.99 -15.70 2.10
CA LYS A 143 -21.57 -16.84 2.94
C LYS A 143 -20.58 -17.76 2.21
N ASP A 144 -20.82 -18.03 0.93
CA ASP A 144 -19.97 -18.91 0.14
C ASP A 144 -18.61 -18.25 -0.14
N VAL A 145 -18.61 -16.93 -0.37
CA VAL A 145 -17.39 -16.13 -0.49
C VAL A 145 -16.56 -16.20 0.80
N LYS A 146 -17.19 -15.97 1.95
CA LYS A 146 -16.52 -16.02 3.26
C LYS A 146 -15.87 -17.38 3.49
N MET A 147 -16.64 -18.46 3.29
CA MET A 147 -16.15 -19.82 3.46
C MET A 147 -14.98 -20.11 2.51
N PHE A 148 -15.04 -19.65 1.27
CA PHE A 148 -13.95 -19.82 0.32
C PHE A 148 -12.70 -19.03 0.72
N CYS A 149 -12.85 -17.78 1.14
CA CYS A 149 -11.75 -16.97 1.68
C CYS A 149 -11.08 -17.66 2.88
N ASP A 150 -11.85 -18.25 3.78
CA ASP A 150 -11.31 -19.00 4.93
C ASP A 150 -10.51 -20.24 4.48
N VAL A 151 -11.00 -20.97 3.47
CA VAL A 151 -10.25 -22.08 2.86
C VAL A 151 -8.93 -21.59 2.25
N LEU A 152 -8.93 -20.46 1.55
CA LEU A 152 -7.70 -19.91 0.96
C LEU A 152 -6.69 -19.52 2.04
N LYS A 153 -7.12 -18.86 3.11
CA LYS A 153 -6.26 -18.48 4.25
C LYS A 153 -5.62 -19.71 4.87
N ASN A 154 -6.39 -20.77 5.08
CA ASN A 154 -5.88 -22.04 5.60
C ASN A 154 -4.85 -22.69 4.67
N ASN A 155 -4.87 -22.35 3.38
CA ASN A 155 -3.90 -22.79 2.38
C ASN A 155 -2.78 -21.75 2.13
N GLY A 156 -2.60 -20.77 3.03
CA GLY A 156 -1.50 -19.81 2.98
C GLY A 156 -1.72 -18.62 2.04
N TRP A 157 -2.94 -18.36 1.59
CA TRP A 157 -3.24 -17.18 0.79
C TRP A 157 -3.47 -15.95 1.65
N GLN A 158 -2.97 -14.80 1.20
CA GLN A 158 -3.30 -13.51 1.76
C GLN A 158 -4.61 -13.00 1.15
N VAL A 159 -5.72 -13.17 1.87
CA VAL A 159 -6.99 -12.50 1.53
C VAL A 159 -6.91 -11.04 1.95
N LEU A 160 -7.26 -10.13 1.05
CA LEU A 160 -7.26 -8.69 1.31
C LEU A 160 -8.68 -8.16 1.55
N ASN A 161 -8.82 -7.43 2.64
CA ASN A 161 -10.03 -6.70 2.97
C ASN A 161 -10.11 -5.34 2.28
N TYR A 162 -11.35 -4.84 2.22
CA TYR A 162 -11.65 -3.45 1.95
C TYR A 162 -11.53 -2.68 3.26
N THR A 163 -11.34 -1.37 3.17
CA THR A 163 -11.29 -0.52 4.35
C THR A 163 -12.69 -0.39 4.94
N SER A 164 -12.97 -1.09 6.05
CA SER A 164 -14.25 -0.98 6.75
C SER A 164 -14.54 0.45 7.22
N SER A 165 -15.83 0.80 7.23
CA SER A 165 -16.29 2.05 7.84
C SER A 165 -16.44 1.88 9.34
N ILE A 166 -16.07 2.90 10.10
CA ILE A 166 -16.31 2.96 11.55
C ILE A 166 -17.74 3.41 11.90
N TYR A 167 -18.49 3.90 10.91
CA TYR A 167 -19.82 4.50 11.11
C TYR A 167 -20.95 3.65 10.53
N ASN A 168 -20.67 2.91 9.45
CA ASN A 168 -21.70 2.23 8.67
C ASN A 168 -21.31 0.76 8.45
N VAL A 169 -22.30 -0.12 8.53
CA VAL A 169 -22.15 -1.49 8.03
C VAL A 169 -22.15 -1.44 6.50
N LEU A 170 -21.09 -1.94 5.89
CA LEU A 170 -20.90 -1.96 4.46
C LEU A 170 -21.15 -3.38 3.91
N PRO A 171 -21.57 -3.49 2.64
CA PRO A 171 -21.90 -4.77 2.01
C PRO A 171 -20.80 -5.83 2.08
N TYR A 172 -19.54 -5.40 2.12
CA TYR A 172 -18.40 -6.31 2.23
C TYR A 172 -18.14 -6.85 3.63
N ASP A 173 -18.67 -6.21 4.69
CA ASP A 173 -18.60 -6.73 6.06
C ASP A 173 -19.32 -8.09 6.18
N SER A 174 -20.24 -8.39 5.25
CA SER A 174 -20.97 -9.67 5.19
C SER A 174 -20.10 -10.89 4.83
N TYR A 175 -18.93 -10.68 4.23
CA TYR A 175 -18.03 -11.76 3.81
C TYR A 175 -16.57 -11.57 4.20
N GLN A 176 -16.20 -10.38 4.67
CA GLN A 176 -14.86 -10.12 5.19
C GLN A 176 -14.64 -10.73 6.57
N SER A 177 -13.37 -10.80 6.94
CA SER A 177 -12.91 -11.31 8.22
C SER A 177 -12.26 -10.17 8.98
N ASP A 178 -12.62 -9.98 10.24
CA ASP A 178 -12.08 -8.90 11.09
C ASP A 178 -10.56 -8.99 11.30
N TYR A 179 -9.95 -10.12 10.91
CA TYR A 179 -8.53 -10.42 11.06
C TYR A 179 -7.72 -10.25 9.77
N ASP A 180 -8.38 -10.02 8.64
CA ASP A 180 -7.69 -9.94 7.34
C ASP A 180 -7.19 -8.51 7.09
N PHE A 181 -5.97 -8.39 6.58
CA PHE A 181 -5.37 -7.08 6.32
C PHE A 181 -6.12 -6.34 5.22
N ASN A 182 -6.38 -5.05 5.43
CA ASN A 182 -6.89 -4.17 4.38
C ASN A 182 -5.74 -3.54 3.56
N ALA A 183 -6.09 -2.86 2.47
CA ALA A 183 -5.13 -2.19 1.59
C ALA A 183 -4.14 -1.30 2.37
N HIS A 184 -4.58 -0.51 3.35
CA HIS A 184 -3.69 0.38 4.11
C HIS A 184 -2.62 -0.38 4.91
N GLU A 185 -2.88 -1.64 5.27
CA GLU A 185 -1.97 -2.47 6.06
C GLU A 185 -0.97 -3.23 5.19
N VAL A 186 -1.34 -3.57 3.95
CA VAL A 186 -0.51 -4.38 3.05
C VAL A 186 0.32 -3.58 2.04
N ILE A 187 0.10 -2.28 1.87
CA ILE A 187 0.84 -1.49 0.87
C ILE A 187 2.33 -1.42 1.22
N GLY A 188 3.17 -1.78 0.25
CA GLY A 188 4.62 -1.91 0.42
C GLY A 188 5.05 -3.30 0.91
N GLN A 189 4.11 -4.21 1.15
CA GLN A 189 4.37 -5.62 1.40
C GLN A 189 4.19 -6.43 0.12
N GLU A 190 4.96 -7.50 0.01
CA GLU A 190 4.86 -8.46 -1.08
C GLU A 190 4.38 -9.80 -0.53
N PHE A 191 3.47 -10.43 -1.25
CA PHE A 191 2.97 -11.76 -0.98
C PHE A 191 3.10 -12.57 -2.25
N ASP A 192 3.30 -13.87 -2.05
CA ASP A 192 3.10 -14.87 -3.10
C ASP A 192 1.57 -14.87 -3.38
N ASN A 193 0.81 -15.78 -2.79
CA ASN A 193 -0.61 -15.91 -3.14
C ASN A 193 -1.50 -14.80 -2.53
N VAL A 194 -2.25 -14.08 -3.37
CA VAL A 194 -3.19 -13.01 -2.95
C VAL A 194 -4.58 -13.25 -3.49
N ALA A 195 -5.60 -13.09 -2.64
CA ALA A 195 -7.01 -13.14 -3.01
C ALA A 195 -7.71 -11.81 -2.74
N VAL A 196 -8.47 -11.34 -3.73
CA VAL A 196 -9.26 -10.10 -3.64
C VAL A 196 -10.69 -10.41 -4.05
N VAL A 197 -11.64 -9.96 -3.24
CA VAL A 197 -13.06 -10.01 -3.61
C VAL A 197 -13.37 -8.75 -4.41
N ILE A 198 -14.14 -8.86 -5.49
CA ILE A 198 -14.72 -7.75 -6.25
C ILE A 198 -16.23 -7.98 -6.28
N ASN A 199 -16.97 -7.10 -5.64
CA ASN A 199 -18.42 -7.20 -5.55
C ASN A 199 -19.11 -6.42 -6.68
N ASN A 200 -20.44 -6.39 -6.61
CA ASN A 200 -21.35 -5.67 -7.50
C ASN A 200 -21.20 -4.13 -7.49
N TYR A 201 -20.44 -3.55 -6.56
CA TYR A 201 -20.15 -2.12 -6.56
C TYR A 201 -19.08 -1.74 -7.59
N PHE A 202 -18.40 -2.72 -8.16
CA PHE A 202 -17.49 -2.54 -9.28
C PHE A 202 -18.21 -2.82 -10.59
N PHE A 203 -18.30 -1.81 -11.46
CA PHE A 203 -18.91 -1.96 -12.78
C PHE A 203 -18.18 -1.12 -13.81
N TYR A 204 -18.34 -1.49 -15.08
CA TYR A 204 -17.75 -0.74 -16.17
C TYR A 204 -18.66 0.42 -16.58
N LYS A 205 -18.15 1.65 -16.45
CA LYS A 205 -18.73 2.81 -17.12
C LYS A 205 -17.99 3.02 -18.43
N ILE A 206 -18.67 2.75 -19.54
CA ILE A 206 -18.08 2.68 -20.88
C ILE A 206 -17.03 1.57 -20.95
N VAL A 207 -15.75 1.91 -20.79
CA VAL A 207 -14.61 0.97 -20.86
C VAL A 207 -13.82 0.90 -19.54
N ARG A 208 -14.10 1.80 -18.60
CA ARG A 208 -13.37 1.91 -17.33
C ARG A 208 -14.13 1.24 -16.20
N LEU A 209 -13.43 0.41 -15.42
CA LEU A 209 -13.97 -0.13 -14.18
C LEU A 209 -14.02 1.00 -13.15
N ILE A 210 -15.19 1.24 -12.59
CA ILE A 210 -15.41 2.19 -11.51
C ILE A 210 -16.02 1.49 -10.31
N GLN A 211 -15.73 1.99 -9.12
CA GLN A 211 -16.35 1.57 -7.87
C GLN A 211 -17.36 2.63 -7.46
N GLN A 212 -18.59 2.22 -7.16
CA GLN A 212 -19.60 3.08 -6.55
C GLN A 212 -19.54 2.99 -5.02
N ASP A 213 -19.89 4.09 -4.34
CA ASP A 213 -19.96 4.13 -2.89
C ASP A 213 -21.00 3.11 -2.39
N PRO A 214 -20.64 2.21 -1.47
CA PRO A 214 -21.58 1.22 -0.96
C PRO A 214 -22.77 1.79 -0.18
N GLN A 215 -22.73 3.07 0.20
CA GLN A 215 -23.86 3.76 0.84
C GLN A 215 -25.03 4.05 -0.12
N ASP A 216 -24.84 3.92 -1.42
CA ASP A 216 -25.93 3.95 -2.39
C ASP A 216 -26.68 2.61 -2.34
N HIS A 217 -27.87 2.61 -1.74
CA HIS A 217 -28.71 1.42 -1.54
C HIS A 217 -29.06 0.71 -2.85
N LEU A 218 -28.31 -0.34 -3.20
CA LEU A 218 -28.68 -1.31 -4.22
C LEU A 218 -28.60 -2.74 -3.69
N ASN A 219 -29.72 -3.41 -3.81
CA ASN A 219 -30.03 -4.76 -3.35
C ASN A 219 -29.58 -5.76 -4.43
N ILE A 220 -28.34 -6.31 -4.42
CA ILE A 220 -27.87 -7.14 -5.56
C ILE A 220 -26.94 -8.32 -5.17
N ASN A 221 -27.23 -9.48 -5.80
CA ASN A 221 -26.84 -10.86 -5.51
C ASN A 221 -25.61 -11.41 -6.30
N SER A 222 -24.50 -10.69 -6.43
CA SER A 222 -23.32 -11.29 -7.08
C SER A 222 -21.99 -10.75 -6.60
N ILE A 223 -21.11 -11.65 -6.16
CA ILE A 223 -19.76 -11.35 -5.68
C ILE A 223 -18.77 -12.20 -6.48
N ARG A 224 -17.75 -11.56 -7.05
CA ARG A 224 -16.73 -12.21 -7.87
C ARG A 224 -15.43 -12.25 -7.07
N CYS A 225 -14.80 -13.42 -6.93
CA CYS A 225 -13.51 -13.53 -6.27
C CYS A 225 -12.40 -13.65 -7.32
N TYR A 226 -11.37 -12.83 -7.18
CA TYR A 226 -10.21 -12.73 -8.05
C TYR A 226 -8.98 -13.27 -7.32
N PHE A 227 -8.15 -14.03 -8.02
CA PHE A 227 -6.93 -14.63 -7.47
C PHE A 227 -5.69 -14.15 -8.22
N LYS A 228 -4.58 -14.07 -7.48
CA LYS A 228 -3.23 -13.82 -7.98
C LYS A 228 -2.26 -14.83 -7.34
N ILE A 229 -1.33 -15.32 -8.18
CA ILE A 229 0.00 -15.94 -7.90
C ILE A 229 0.68 -15.41 -6.66
#